data_AF-A0A9J6RRB7-F1
#
_entry.id   AF-A0A9J6RRB7-F1
#
_cell.length_a   1.000
_cell.length_b   1.000
_cell.length_c   1.000
_cell.angle_alpha   90.00
_cell.angle_beta   90.00
_cell.angle_gamma   90.00
#
_symmetry.space_group_name_H-M   'P 1'
#
loop_
_entity.id
_entity.type
_entity.pdbx_description
1 polymer ?
#
loop_
_entity_poly.entity_id
_entity_poly.type
_entity_poly.pdbx_seq_one_letter_code
_entity_poly.pdbx_strand_id
1 'polypeptide(L)'
;MRFSTAATLSALICLFSLTAQAAKPTSITFESDKTSAEGDEYSVYVVVCSNHKSLKLSAWDKRKKWCLGEGQSEDCERKQIKAAKKACR
;
A
#
# COMPACT_ATOMS: atom_id res chain seq x y z
N MET A 1 -3.33 66.58 -14.10
CA MET A 1 -3.45 65.25 -14.74
C MET A 1 -2.13 64.50 -14.56
N ARG A 2 -2.09 63.51 -13.68
CA ARG A 2 -1.03 62.49 -13.64
C ARG A 2 -1.67 61.18 -13.22
N PHE A 3 -2.08 60.40 -14.20
CA PHE A 3 -2.58 59.05 -14.00
C PHE A 3 -1.38 58.15 -13.81
N SER A 4 -1.14 57.75 -12.56
CA SER A 4 -0.14 56.73 -12.24
C SER A 4 -0.70 55.36 -12.62
N THR A 5 -0.22 54.82 -13.74
CA THR A 5 -0.38 53.43 -14.13
C THR A 5 0.41 52.54 -13.17
N ALA A 6 -0.26 51.69 -12.41
CA ALA A 6 0.38 50.58 -11.71
C ALA A 6 -0.39 49.30 -12.01
N ALA A 7 0.35 48.35 -12.57
CA ALA A 7 -0.11 47.17 -13.29
C ALA A 7 -0.90 46.18 -12.43
N THR A 8 -1.94 45.64 -13.05
CA THR A 8 -2.67 44.43 -12.64
C THR A 8 -1.71 43.24 -12.53
N LEU A 9 -1.52 42.72 -11.31
CA LEU A 9 -0.84 41.45 -11.05
C LEU A 9 -1.90 40.39 -10.72
N SER A 10 -2.42 39.74 -11.76
CA SER A 10 -3.24 38.53 -11.64
C SER A 10 -2.39 37.40 -11.08
N ALA A 11 -2.59 37.07 -9.80
CA ALA A 11 -1.99 35.90 -9.18
C ALA A 11 -2.70 34.62 -9.72
N LEU A 12 -2.05 33.95 -10.67
CA LEU A 12 -2.43 32.61 -11.12
C LEU A 12 -2.16 31.59 -10.01
N ILE A 13 -3.19 31.23 -9.26
CA ILE A 13 -3.14 30.14 -8.29
C ILE A 13 -3.26 28.83 -9.09
N CYS A 14 -2.12 28.21 -9.41
CA CYS A 14 -2.07 26.86 -9.95
C CYS A 14 -2.49 25.87 -8.86
N LEU A 15 -3.78 25.52 -8.85
CA LEU A 15 -4.31 24.37 -8.13
C LEU A 15 -3.77 23.09 -8.78
N PHE A 16 -2.56 22.68 -8.39
CA PHE A 16 -2.09 21.33 -8.67
C PHE A 16 -3.00 20.37 -7.92
N SER A 17 -3.96 19.81 -8.65
CA SER A 17 -4.81 18.74 -8.17
C SER A 17 -3.92 17.54 -7.89
N LEU A 18 -3.54 17.34 -6.64
CA LEU A 18 -2.90 16.11 -6.16
C LEU A 18 -3.88 14.97 -6.41
N THR A 19 -3.79 14.33 -7.58
CA THR A 19 -4.54 13.12 -7.86
C THR A 19 -4.08 12.08 -6.84
N ALA A 20 -4.91 11.78 -5.85
CA ALA A 20 -4.66 10.72 -4.88
C ALA A 20 -4.56 9.38 -5.63
N GLN A 21 -3.36 8.98 -6.00
CA GLN A 21 -3.12 7.67 -6.58
C GLN A 21 -3.11 6.65 -5.44
N ALA A 22 -4.09 5.73 -5.43
CA ALA A 22 -4.07 4.59 -4.52
C ALA A 22 -2.75 3.82 -4.74
N ALA A 23 -2.00 3.58 -3.67
CA ALA A 23 -0.70 2.94 -3.80
C ALA A 23 -0.87 1.51 -4.30
N LYS A 24 -0.01 1.12 -5.23
CA LYS A 24 -0.05 -0.19 -5.88
C LYS A 24 1.09 -1.05 -5.34
N PRO A 25 0.91 -2.37 -5.19
CA PRO A 25 2.01 -3.26 -4.86
C PRO A 25 3.01 -3.27 -6.02
N THR A 26 4.27 -3.00 -5.73
CA THR A 26 5.40 -3.01 -6.69
C THR A 26 6.21 -4.30 -6.60
N SER A 27 6.35 -4.86 -5.40
CA SER A 27 7.04 -6.12 -5.17
C SER A 27 6.38 -6.92 -4.05
N ILE A 28 6.47 -8.26 -4.12
CA ILE A 28 6.07 -9.18 -3.07
C ILE A 28 7.17 -10.21 -2.91
N THR A 29 7.87 -10.18 -1.79
CA THR A 29 9.05 -11.01 -1.53
C THR A 29 8.81 -11.91 -0.34
N PHE A 30 9.25 -13.17 -0.44
CA PHE A 30 9.24 -14.09 0.69
C PHE A 30 10.27 -13.65 1.75
N GLU A 31 9.90 -13.66 3.02
CA GLU A 31 10.77 -13.27 4.14
C GLU A 31 11.20 -14.49 4.96
N SER A 32 10.25 -15.28 5.46
CA SER A 32 10.53 -16.45 6.32
C SER A 32 9.31 -17.36 6.45
N ASP A 33 9.53 -18.60 6.90
CA ASP A 33 8.46 -19.47 7.39
C ASP A 33 8.40 -19.40 8.92
N LYS A 34 7.19 -19.41 9.47
CA LYS A 34 6.90 -19.30 10.90
C LYS A 34 5.78 -20.25 11.30
N THR A 35 5.70 -20.50 12.60
CA THR A 35 4.63 -21.29 13.20
C THR A 35 3.82 -20.39 14.12
N SER A 36 2.50 -20.46 14.01
CA SER A 36 1.57 -19.73 14.89
C SER A 36 1.62 -20.30 16.30
N ALA A 37 1.12 -19.53 17.28
CA ALA A 37 0.96 -20.01 18.65
C ALA A 37 0.07 -21.26 18.74
N GLU A 38 -0.84 -21.42 17.76
CA GLU A 38 -1.75 -22.56 17.61
C GLU A 38 -1.08 -23.79 16.95
N GLY A 39 0.16 -23.67 16.48
CA GLY A 39 0.91 -24.75 15.82
C GLY A 39 0.81 -24.77 14.28
N ASP A 40 0.01 -23.88 13.69
CA ASP A 40 -0.14 -23.79 12.24
C ASP A 40 1.07 -23.13 11.58
N GLU A 41 1.65 -23.77 10.56
CA GLU A 41 2.70 -23.18 9.74
C GLU A 41 2.16 -22.15 8.74
N TYR A 42 2.85 -21.02 8.66
CA TYR A 42 2.58 -19.95 7.70
C TYR A 42 3.87 -19.32 7.19
N SER A 43 3.81 -18.81 5.96
CA SER A 43 4.93 -18.10 5.35
C SER A 43 4.71 -16.60 5.42
N VAL A 44 5.73 -15.84 5.80
CA VAL A 44 5.73 -14.37 5.83
C VAL A 44 6.25 -13.84 4.50
N TYR A 45 5.53 -12.86 3.96
CA TYR A 45 5.91 -12.10 2.77
C TYR A 45 5.90 -10.62 3.06
N VAL A 46 6.79 -9.88 2.43
CA VAL A 46 6.83 -8.42 2.46
C VAL A 46 6.33 -7.88 1.13
N VAL A 47 5.31 -7.05 1.20
CA VAL A 47 4.77 -6.30 0.07
C VAL A 47 5.32 -4.89 0.14
N VAL A 48 5.99 -4.47 -0.93
CA VAL A 48 6.41 -3.09 -1.13
C VAL A 48 5.36 -2.40 -1.98
N CYS A 49 4.93 -1.23 -1.55
CA CYS A 49 3.94 -0.40 -2.22
C CYS A 49 4.61 0.77 -2.94
N SER A 50 3.95 1.33 -3.96
CA SER A 50 4.46 2.45 -4.76
C SER A 50 4.64 3.75 -3.99
N ASN A 51 4.12 3.83 -2.76
CA ASN A 51 4.32 4.94 -1.81
C ASN A 51 5.48 4.67 -0.83
N HIS A 52 6.37 3.72 -1.15
CA HIS A 52 7.50 3.31 -0.32
C HIS A 52 7.14 2.68 1.03
N LYS A 53 5.86 2.38 1.28
CA LYS A 53 5.45 1.60 2.44
C LYS A 53 5.71 0.13 2.19
N SER A 54 6.16 -0.56 3.23
CA SER A 54 6.30 -2.01 3.23
C SER A 54 5.36 -2.61 4.28
N LEU A 55 4.59 -3.61 3.89
CA LEU A 55 3.66 -4.31 4.77
C LEU A 55 3.91 -5.81 4.71
N LYS A 56 3.60 -6.49 5.82
CA LYS A 56 3.69 -7.95 5.88
C LYS A 56 2.38 -8.61 5.49
N LEU A 57 2.49 -9.75 4.82
CA LEU A 57 1.42 -10.69 4.56
C LEU A 57 1.80 -12.05 5.13
N SER A 58 0.82 -12.79 5.62
CA SER A 58 0.96 -14.18 6.02
C SER A 58 0.23 -15.06 5.01
N ALA A 59 0.92 -16.09 4.52
CA ALA A 59 0.37 -17.08 3.61
C ALA A 59 0.16 -18.39 4.37
N TRP A 60 -1.07 -18.89 4.33
CA TRP A 60 -1.56 -20.06 5.05
C TRP A 60 -2.03 -21.13 4.07
N ASP A 61 -2.21 -22.37 4.56
CA ASP A 61 -2.70 -23.52 3.79
C ASP A 61 -1.99 -23.62 2.42
N LYS A 62 -0.65 -23.72 2.45
CA LYS A 62 0.19 -23.83 1.24
C LYS A 62 -0.09 -22.70 0.22
N ARG A 63 -0.21 -21.45 0.70
CA ARG A 63 -0.47 -20.23 -0.10
C ARG A 63 -1.86 -20.14 -0.73
N LYS A 64 -2.85 -20.87 -0.22
CA LYS A 64 -4.25 -20.76 -0.65
C LYS A 64 -5.02 -19.66 0.08
N LYS A 65 -4.53 -19.24 1.25
CA LYS A 65 -5.10 -18.17 2.06
C LYS A 65 -4.02 -17.14 2.36
N TRP A 66 -4.29 -15.87 2.08
CA TRP A 66 -3.35 -14.76 2.23
C TRP A 66 -3.96 -13.71 3.14
N CYS A 67 -3.32 -13.40 4.25
CA CYS A 67 -3.85 -12.51 5.26
C CYS A 67 -2.94 -11.30 5.47
N LEU A 68 -3.54 -10.17 5.83
CA LEU A 68 -2.81 -8.95 6.14
C LEU A 68 -2.11 -9.08 7.50
N GLY A 69 -0.82 -8.78 7.55
CA GLY A 69 -0.01 -8.91 8.78
C GLY A 69 0.65 -10.28 8.94
N GLU A 70 1.59 -10.32 9.88
CA GLU A 70 2.30 -11.55 10.27
C GLU A 70 1.43 -12.34 11.26
N GLY A 71 1.18 -13.63 10.99
CA GLY A 71 0.43 -14.49 11.90
C GLY A 71 -1.07 -14.19 12.04
N GLN A 72 -1.63 -13.27 11.26
CA GLN A 72 -3.05 -12.92 11.32
C GLN A 72 -3.92 -13.80 10.41
N SER A 73 -5.13 -14.14 10.87
CA SER A 73 -6.09 -14.97 10.13
C SER A 73 -7.45 -14.30 9.87
N GLU A 74 -7.59 -13.04 10.27
CA GLU A 74 -8.85 -12.28 10.27
C GLU A 74 -9.15 -11.64 8.92
N ASP A 75 -8.19 -10.89 8.35
CA ASP A 75 -8.40 -10.14 7.12
C ASP A 75 -7.68 -10.77 5.92
N CYS A 76 -8.37 -11.73 5.31
CA CYS A 76 -7.77 -12.66 4.36
C CYS A 76 -8.43 -12.66 2.98
N GLU A 77 -7.59 -12.92 1.99
CA GLU A 77 -7.93 -13.05 0.59
C GLU A 77 -7.49 -14.41 0.06
N ARG A 78 -8.22 -14.93 -0.94
CA ARG A 78 -7.84 -16.18 -1.62
C ARG A 78 -6.66 -16.02 -2.59
N LYS A 79 -6.38 -14.79 -3.03
CA LYS A 79 -5.36 -14.50 -4.05
C LYS A 79 -4.30 -13.57 -3.48
N GLN A 80 -3.02 -13.94 -3.63
CA GLN A 80 -1.86 -13.13 -3.24
C GLN A 80 -1.96 -11.68 -3.70
N ILE A 81 -2.23 -11.46 -4.98
CA ILE A 81 -2.31 -10.11 -5.57
C ILE A 81 -3.48 -9.29 -4.98
N LYS A 82 -4.56 -9.94 -4.55
CA LYS A 82 -5.67 -9.24 -3.88
C LYS A 82 -5.26 -8.78 -2.48
N ALA A 83 -4.64 -9.66 -1.70
CA ALA A 83 -4.10 -9.32 -0.38
C ALA A 83 -3.08 -8.17 -0.49
N ALA A 84 -2.14 -8.25 -1.44
CA ALA A 84 -1.13 -7.21 -1.64
C ALA A 84 -1.74 -5.86 -2.07
N LYS A 85 -2.75 -5.89 -2.96
CA LYS A 85 -3.49 -4.67 -3.32
C LYS A 85 -4.25 -4.08 -2.13
N LYS A 86 -4.78 -4.93 -1.24
CA LYS A 86 -5.47 -4.49 -0.03
C LYS A 86 -4.49 -3.90 0.99
N ALA A 87 -3.30 -4.49 1.13
CA ALA A 87 -2.23 -3.98 1.98
C ALA A 87 -1.74 -2.59 1.55
N CYS A 88 -1.69 -2.32 0.24
CA CYS A 88 -1.23 -1.05 -0.31
C CYS A 88 -2.33 0.03 -0.46
N ARG A 89 -3.58 -0.24 -0.05
CA ARG A 89 -4.66 0.75 -0.14
C ARG A 89 -4.58 1.80 0.94
#